data_AF-A0A1M6USW5-F1
#
_entry.id   AF-A0A1M6USW5-F1
#
_cell.length_a   1.000
_cell.length_b   1.000
_cell.length_c   1.000
_cell.angle_alpha   90.00
_cell.angle_beta   90.00
_cell.angle_gamma   90.00
#
_symmetry.space_group_name_H-M   'P 1'
#
loop_
_entity.id
_entity.type
_entity.pdbx_description
1 polymer ?
#
loop_
_entity_poly.entity_id
_entity_poly.type
_entity_poly.pdbx_seq_one_letter_code
_entity_poly.pdbx_strand_id
1 'polypeptide(L)'
;MSKIIFRNYDLKRIKDLLKEIGKERYEAALKDAGLHENKPLSMDGFFVEFEPDTLDFNLYYKYPSRVIMFIIPVLGFWNVPIDNWVRERK
;
A
#
# COMPACT_ATOMS: atom_id res chain seq x y z
N MET A 1 3.75 -20.61 10.28
CA MET A 1 2.67 -20.85 9.31
C MET A 1 2.81 -19.83 8.20
N SER A 2 2.80 -20.24 6.94
CA SER A 2 2.83 -19.29 5.82
C SER A 2 1.49 -18.56 5.75
N LYS A 3 1.49 -17.24 5.88
CA LYS A 3 0.29 -16.42 5.70
C LYS A 3 0.02 -16.26 4.20
N ILE A 4 -1.23 -16.45 3.81
CA ILE A 4 -1.65 -16.16 2.43
C ILE A 4 -1.96 -14.68 2.38
N ILE A 5 -1.32 -13.95 1.48
CA ILE A 5 -1.61 -12.54 1.23
C ILE A 5 -1.86 -12.35 -0.27
N PHE A 6 -2.52 -11.27 -0.63
CA PHE A 6 -2.70 -10.88 -2.03
C PHE A 6 -2.09 -9.51 -2.24
N ARG A 7 -1.39 -9.31 -3.35
CA ARG A 7 -0.80 -8.01 -3.68
C ARG A 7 -1.29 -7.49 -5.01
N ASN A 8 -1.43 -6.18 -5.09
CA ASN A 8 -1.82 -5.46 -6.29
C ASN A 8 -0.84 -4.34 -6.61
N TYR A 9 -0.36 -4.32 -7.85
CA TYR A 9 0.66 -3.39 -8.35
C TYR A 9 0.11 -2.44 -9.41
N ASP A 10 -1.21 -2.33 -9.56
CA ASP A 10 -1.82 -1.42 -10.55
C ASP A 10 -1.57 0.04 -10.15
N LEU A 11 -0.52 0.61 -10.76
CA LEU A 11 -0.09 1.98 -10.52
C LEU A 11 -1.17 3.02 -10.85
N LYS A 12 -2.08 2.73 -11.79
CA LYS A 12 -3.16 3.65 -12.14
C LYS A 12 -4.15 3.77 -10.98
N ARG A 13 -4.60 2.62 -10.46
CA ARG A 13 -5.50 2.56 -9.29
C ARG A 13 -4.86 3.13 -8.05
N ILE A 14 -3.60 2.78 -7.80
CA ILE A 14 -2.83 3.31 -6.66
C ILE A 14 -2.67 4.82 -6.76
N LYS A 15 -2.44 5.37 -7.96
CA LYS A 15 -2.35 6.82 -8.15
C LYS A 15 -3.68 7.51 -7.81
N ASP A 16 -4.81 6.93 -8.23
CA ASP A 16 -6.12 7.48 -7.92
C ASP A 16 -6.47 7.32 -6.43
N LEU A 17 -6.04 6.21 -5.80
CA LEU A 17 -6.12 6.01 -4.35
C LEU A 17 -5.31 7.05 -3.57
N LEU A 18 -4.07 7.36 -3.99
CA LEU A 18 -3.26 8.40 -3.36
C LEU A 18 -3.89 9.80 -3.49
N LYS A 19 -4.55 10.09 -4.63
CA LYS A 19 -5.30 11.34 -4.80
C LYS A 19 -6.51 11.39 -3.85
N GLU A 20 -7.21 10.28 -3.69
CA GLU A 20 -8.36 10.16 -2.80
C GLU A 20 -7.99 10.30 -1.32
N ILE A 21 -6.86 9.70 -0.90
CA ILE A 21 -6.28 9.89 0.43
C ILE A 21 -5.99 11.38 0.66
N GLY A 22 -5.43 12.06 -0.34
CA GLY A 22 -5.08 13.47 -0.28
C GLY A 22 -3.77 13.71 0.43
N LYS A 23 -3.14 14.86 0.12
CA LYS A 23 -1.78 15.18 0.55
C LYS A 23 -1.63 15.20 2.08
N GLU A 24 -2.54 15.85 2.79
CA GLU A 24 -2.44 16.02 4.25
C GLU A 24 -2.49 14.69 4.99
N ARG A 25 -3.47 13.83 4.66
CA ARG A 25 -3.60 12.50 5.29
C ARG A 25 -2.44 11.60 4.94
N TYR A 26 -1.96 11.66 3.70
CA TYR A 26 -0.80 10.90 3.28
C TYR A 26 0.48 11.32 4.00
N GLU A 27 0.74 12.62 4.14
CA GLU A 27 1.90 13.12 4.89
C GLU A 27 1.83 12.79 6.38
N ALA A 28 0.63 12.84 6.97
CA ALA A 28 0.38 12.39 8.34
C ALA A 28 0.68 10.88 8.48
N ALA A 29 0.16 10.06 7.57
CA ALA A 29 0.42 8.62 7.58
C ALA A 29 1.91 8.27 7.43
N LEU A 30 2.64 8.97 6.56
CA LEU A 30 4.09 8.81 6.46
C LEU A 30 4.80 9.19 7.76
N LYS A 31 4.33 10.23 8.46
CA LYS A 31 4.89 10.64 9.75
C LYS A 31 4.63 9.60 10.83
N ASP A 32 3.40 9.10 10.92
CA ASP A 32 2.99 8.09 11.89
C ASP A 32 3.70 6.75 11.64
N ALA A 33 3.98 6.42 10.37
CA ALA A 33 4.77 5.26 9.99
C ALA A 33 6.30 5.44 10.18
N GLY A 34 6.77 6.61 10.62
CA GLY A 34 8.20 6.91 10.75
C GLY A 34 8.94 7.04 9.41
N LEU A 35 8.20 7.20 8.30
CA LEU A 35 8.71 7.33 6.93
C LEU A 35 8.87 8.80 6.49
N HIS A 36 8.77 9.75 7.42
CA HIS A 36 8.87 11.17 7.07
C HIS A 36 10.25 11.53 6.48
N GLU A 37 11.32 10.92 7.01
CA GLU A 37 12.69 11.12 6.54
C GLU A 37 13.02 10.23 5.33
N ASN A 38 12.36 9.08 5.21
CA ASN A 38 12.50 8.14 4.11
C ASN A 38 11.21 8.12 3.31
N LYS A 39 11.00 9.15 2.49
CA LYS A 39 9.80 9.26 1.65
C LYS A 39 9.88 8.28 0.47
N PRO A 40 8.73 7.79 -0.03
CA PRO A 40 8.67 7.05 -1.28
C PRO A 40 9.35 7.80 -2.42
N LEU A 41 10.25 7.13 -3.12
CA LEU A 41 11.15 7.73 -4.12
C LEU A 41 10.49 7.85 -5.51
N SER A 42 9.59 6.93 -5.83
CA SER A 42 8.90 6.83 -7.11
C SER A 42 7.53 6.18 -6.94
N MET A 43 6.71 6.21 -7.98
CA MET A 43 5.41 5.52 -7.97
C MET A 43 5.54 4.00 -8.06
N ASP A 44 6.63 3.48 -8.64
CA ASP A 44 6.76 2.05 -8.97
C ASP A 44 6.88 1.14 -7.75
N GLY A 45 7.22 1.70 -6.59
CA GLY A 45 7.35 0.94 -5.35
C GLY A 45 6.02 0.74 -4.61
N PHE A 46 4.94 1.43 -4.99
CA PHE A 46 3.67 1.30 -4.28
C PHE A 46 2.92 0.03 -4.68
N PHE A 47 2.27 -0.58 -3.69
CA PHE A 47 1.37 -1.70 -3.90
C PHE A 47 0.36 -1.80 -2.76
N VAL A 48 -0.78 -2.41 -3.02
CA VAL A 48 -1.78 -2.73 -1.99
C VAL A 48 -1.62 -4.19 -1.62
N GLU A 49 -1.61 -4.50 -0.33
CA GLU A 49 -1.64 -5.85 0.21
C GLU A 49 -3.01 -6.09 0.86
N PHE A 50 -3.62 -7.24 0.58
CA PHE A 50 -4.83 -7.72 1.20
C PHE A 50 -4.51 -8.95 2.04
N GLU A 51 -4.83 -8.89 3.34
CA GLU A 51 -4.70 -10.00 4.28
C GLU A 51 -6.09 -10.64 4.52
N PRO A 52 -6.35 -11.85 4.00
CA PRO A 52 -7.67 -12.48 4.04
C PRO A 52 -8.11 -12.89 5.45
N ASP A 53 -7.16 -13.12 6.37
CA ASP A 53 -7.46 -13.53 7.73
C ASP A 53 -8.01 -12.38 8.59
N THR A 54 -7.52 -11.16 8.36
CA THR A 54 -7.95 -9.95 9.09
C THR A 54 -8.90 -9.07 8.27
N LEU A 55 -9.06 -9.37 6.97
CA LEU A 55 -9.82 -8.59 6.00
C LEU A 55 -9.29 -7.17 5.80
N ASP A 56 -8.00 -6.96 6.04
CA ASP A 56 -7.36 -5.65 5.93
C ASP A 56 -6.82 -5.39 4.52
N PHE A 57 -7.08 -4.20 4.00
CA PHE A 57 -6.44 -3.65 2.81
C PHE A 57 -5.46 -2.57 3.24
N ASN A 58 -4.20 -2.74 2.88
CA ASN A 58 -3.11 -1.93 3.38
C ASN A 58 -2.24 -1.43 2.23
N LEU A 59 -1.93 -0.14 2.21
CA LEU A 59 -1.00 0.45 1.25
C LEU A 59 0.42 0.31 1.76
N TYR A 60 1.29 -0.22 0.92
CA TYR A 60 2.71 -0.41 1.18
C TYR A 60 3.57 0.27 0.14
N TYR A 61 4.83 0.50 0.51
CA TYR A 61 5.88 0.91 -0.39
C TYR A 61 7.10 0.00 -0.29
N LYS A 62 7.60 -0.46 -1.43
CA LYS A 62 8.82 -1.24 -1.57
C LYS A 62 9.95 -0.36 -2.08
N TYR A 63 10.97 -0.18 -1.26
CA TYR A 63 12.19 0.53 -1.64
C TYR A 63 13.08 -0.32 -2.58
N PRO A 64 13.97 0.31 -3.37
CA PRO A 64 14.99 -0.40 -4.15
C PRO A 64 15.88 -1.33 -3.31
N SER A 65 16.09 -1.00 -2.03
CA SER A 65 16.75 -1.84 -1.02
C SER A 65 15.96 -3.10 -0.65
N ARG A 66 14.78 -3.32 -1.26
CA ARG A 66 13.82 -4.41 -1.01
C ARG A 66 13.10 -4.35 0.34
N VAL A 67 13.30 -3.29 1.11
CA VAL A 67 12.56 -3.04 2.34
C VAL A 67 11.13 -2.65 1.99
N ILE A 68 10.16 -3.33 2.61
CA ILE A 68 8.73 -3.07 2.46
C ILE A 68 8.27 -2.32 3.70
N MET A 69 7.66 -1.16 3.49
CA MET A 69 7.13 -0.32 4.56
C MET A 69 5.63 -0.17 4.42
N PHE A 70 4.94 -0.30 5.55
CA PHE A 70 3.52 0.00 5.67
C PHE A 70 3.31 1.51 5.69
N ILE A 71 2.26 1.99 5.01
CA ILE A 71 1.90 3.41 5.00
C ILE A 71 0.59 3.64 5.75
N ILE A 72 -0.51 3.07 5.27
CA ILE A 72 -1.85 3.35 5.78
C ILE A 72 -2.82 2.21 5.44
N PRO A 73 -3.82 1.90 6.28
CA PRO A 73 -4.94 1.08 5.85
C PRO A 73 -5.80 1.85 4.84
N VAL A 74 -6.24 1.16 3.80
CA VAL A 74 -7.03 1.71 2.68
C VAL A 74 -8.40 1.04 2.53
N LEU A 75 -8.85 0.33 3.58
CA LEU A 75 -10.22 -0.14 3.65
C LEU A 75 -11.19 1.06 3.66
N GLY A 76 -12.22 1.00 2.80
CA GLY A 76 -13.25 2.05 2.69
C GLY A 76 -12.96 3.15 1.65
N PHE A 77 -11.79 3.14 1.01
CA PHE A 77 -11.53 4.01 -0.14
C PHE A 77 -12.14 3.43 -1.43
N TRP A 78 -12.59 4.29 -2.32
CA TRP A 78 -13.26 3.90 -3.56
C TRP A 78 -12.32 3.33 -4.61
N ASN A 79 -11.04 3.76 -4.58
CA ASN A 79 -10.05 3.40 -5.59
C ASN A 79 -9.20 2.17 -5.23
N VAL A 80 -9.63 1.36 -4.26
CA VAL A 80 -8.97 0.08 -3.96
C VAL A 80 -9.05 -0.82 -5.21
N PRO A 81 -7.94 -1.44 -5.66
CA PRO A 81 -7.94 -2.31 -6.82
C PRO A 81 -8.91 -3.48 -6.70
N ILE A 82 -9.68 -3.76 -7.75
CA ILE A 82 -10.68 -4.83 -7.78
C ILE A 82 -10.11 -6.10 -8.45
N ASP A 83 -9.23 -5.92 -9.43
CA ASP A 83 -8.68 -6.94 -10.31
C ASP A 83 -7.14 -6.98 -10.27
N ASN A 84 -6.52 -8.01 -10.84
CA ASN A 84 -5.05 -8.20 -10.92
C ASN A 84 -4.35 -8.47 -9.57
N TRP A 85 -5.07 -9.08 -8.63
CA TRP A 85 -4.50 -9.54 -7.38
C TRP A 85 -3.62 -10.77 -7.59
N VAL A 86 -2.37 -10.68 -7.13
CA VAL A 86 -1.41 -11.78 -7.16
C VAL A 86 -1.35 -12.42 -5.78
N ARG A 87 -1.60 -13.73 -5.71
CA ARG A 87 -1.47 -14.50 -4.48
C ARG A 87 0.00 -14.69 -4.12
N GLU A 88 0.37 -14.29 -2.91
CA GLU A 88 1.69 -14.48 -2.33
C GLU A 88 1.62 -15.27 -1.01
N ARG A 89 2.77 -15.85 -0.61
CA ARG A 89 2.96 -16.52 0.69
C ARG A 89 3.99 -15.75 1.49
N LYS A 90 3.65 -15.35 2.70
CA LYS A 90 4.47 -14.58 3.64
C LYS A 90 4.83 -15.41 4.87
#